data_AF-A0A929YZN1-F1
#
_entry.id   AF-A0A929YZN1-F1
#
_cell.length_a   1.000
_cell.length_b   1.000
_cell.length_c   1.000
_cell.angle_alpha   90.00
_cell.angle_beta   90.00
_cell.angle_gamma   90.00
#
_symmetry.space_group_name_H-M   'P 1'
#
loop_
_entity.id
_entity.type
_entity.pdbx_description
1 polymer ?
#
loop_
_entity_poly.entity_id
_entity_poly.type
_entity_poly.pdbx_seq_one_letter_code
_entity_poly.pdbx_strand_id
1 'polypeptide(L)'
;MNKILRFSLVAALALVSSISFAQTTVTFIGGTDKGNIDDAGSHGADQVTKDGITIATTDGLFGYTYNNKPGGEYRTYKTSTFTVSSTVGNITKITVTCSAKGKIKYGPGCLINPTSGSYTFDTNGYTGTWTGEANSVSFSATFNQARMTKIEVTYTPGAVTPGPVVPVTPPAPADTLKLTVTEAMQKVSNDHAFKQNVCVTGIVSKIDEVSEKYGNASYYISADGTEDDQLQVYRGRFLGNTKFTKADQLKVGDKVTIYGELMFYSQKNVIQVSKSHIMEINGQTTGIKNVENNMKSNAATYNMAGQRVGKNYKGVVIKNGKKYMNR
;
A
#
# COMPACT_ATOMS: atom_id res chain seq x y z
N MET A 1 -37.39 -1.66 -65.73
CA MET A 1 -37.06 -2.79 -64.84
C MET A 1 -36.16 -2.24 -63.73
N ASN A 2 -36.62 -2.08 -62.48
CA ASN A 2 -36.69 -3.12 -61.43
C ASN A 2 -35.29 -3.75 -61.20
N LYS A 3 -34.60 -3.73 -60.05
CA LYS A 3 -34.93 -3.70 -58.59
C LYS A 3 -33.61 -3.34 -57.83
N ILE A 4 -33.61 -2.51 -56.78
CA ILE A 4 -33.67 -2.86 -55.34
C ILE A 4 -32.76 -4.03 -54.90
N LEU A 5 -31.71 -3.76 -54.11
CA LEU A 5 -31.61 -4.29 -52.75
C LEU A 5 -30.66 -3.46 -51.87
N ARG A 6 -31.13 -3.19 -50.65
CA ARG A 6 -30.52 -2.41 -49.58
C ARG A 6 -29.60 -3.32 -48.75
N PHE A 7 -28.44 -2.84 -48.34
CA PHE A 7 -27.87 -3.24 -47.05
C PHE A 7 -27.59 -1.97 -46.25
N SER A 8 -28.62 -1.57 -45.51
CA SER A 8 -28.52 -0.69 -44.35
C SER A 8 -27.76 -1.44 -43.26
N LEU A 9 -26.60 -0.95 -42.85
CA LEU A 9 -26.07 -1.23 -41.52
C LEU A 9 -25.90 0.09 -40.79
N VAL A 10 -26.96 0.44 -40.06
CA VAL A 10 -26.91 1.36 -38.93
C VAL A 10 -26.08 0.66 -37.85
N ALA A 11 -24.98 1.28 -37.43
CA ALA A 11 -24.31 0.93 -36.17
C ALA A 11 -23.85 2.22 -35.49
N ALA A 12 -24.80 2.76 -34.72
CA ALA A 12 -24.65 3.56 -33.51
C ALA A 12 -23.32 4.32 -33.32
N LEU A 13 -23.37 5.63 -33.55
CA LEU A 13 -22.54 6.58 -32.80
C LEU A 13 -22.96 6.47 -31.33
N ALA A 14 -22.28 5.61 -30.56
CA ALA A 14 -22.37 5.62 -29.11
C ALA A 14 -21.77 6.95 -28.64
N LEU A 15 -22.64 7.94 -28.51
CA LEU A 15 -22.40 9.13 -27.70
C LEU A 15 -22.30 8.61 -26.27
N VAL A 16 -21.11 8.11 -25.89
CA VAL A 16 -20.76 7.93 -24.49
C VAL A 16 -20.72 9.35 -23.97
N SER A 17 -21.85 9.82 -23.45
CA SER A 17 -21.89 10.96 -22.56
C SER A 17 -20.99 10.58 -21.39
N SER A 18 -19.71 10.94 -21.50
CA SER A 18 -18.79 10.89 -20.38
C SER A 18 -19.39 11.84 -19.36
N ILE A 19 -20.10 11.26 -18.40
CA ILE A 19 -20.38 11.90 -17.12
C ILE A 19 -19.00 12.20 -16.54
N SER A 20 -18.49 13.39 -16.84
CA SER A 20 -17.28 13.93 -16.24
C SER A 20 -17.66 14.21 -14.79
N PHE A 21 -17.44 13.23 -13.93
CA PHE A 21 -17.52 13.45 -12.50
C PHE A 21 -16.55 14.58 -12.14
N ALA A 22 -17.03 15.57 -11.40
CA ALA A 22 -16.22 16.71 -10.99
C ALA A 22 -15.05 16.22 -10.13
N GLN A 23 -13.83 16.27 -10.67
CA GLN A 23 -12.63 15.92 -9.93
C GLN A 23 -12.38 16.96 -8.81
N THR A 24 -11.90 16.50 -7.67
CA THR A 24 -11.55 17.33 -6.52
C THR A 24 -10.07 17.16 -6.21
N THR A 25 -9.39 18.23 -5.78
CA THR A 25 -7.97 18.20 -5.43
C THR A 25 -7.77 18.52 -3.96
N VAL A 26 -7.02 17.67 -3.25
CA VAL A 26 -6.51 17.93 -1.90
C VAL A 26 -5.04 18.31 -1.99
N THR A 27 -4.67 19.41 -1.34
CA THR A 27 -3.29 19.91 -1.32
C THR A 27 -2.70 19.80 0.08
N PHE A 28 -1.54 19.15 0.15
CA PHE A 28 -0.69 19.06 1.33
C PHE A 28 0.52 19.99 1.14
N ILE A 29 0.80 20.83 2.13
CA ILE A 29 1.92 21.76 2.13
C ILE A 29 2.84 21.43 3.31
N GLY A 30 4.09 21.06 3.00
CA GLY A 30 5.11 20.74 3.98
C GLY A 30 5.30 21.90 4.98
N GLY A 31 5.42 21.55 6.26
CA GLY A 31 5.50 22.52 7.36
C GLY A 31 4.16 23.11 7.79
N THR A 32 3.10 23.02 6.97
CA THR A 32 1.73 23.44 7.31
C THR A 32 0.89 22.24 7.73
N ASP A 33 0.70 21.26 6.84
CA ASP A 33 0.02 20.01 7.16
C ASP A 33 1.08 19.03 7.66
N LYS A 34 1.05 18.66 8.95
CA LYS A 34 2.12 17.92 9.61
C LYS A 34 1.72 16.49 9.97
N GLY A 35 2.71 15.60 9.94
CA GLY A 35 2.61 14.28 10.55
C GLY A 35 2.94 14.31 12.05
N ASN A 36 3.08 13.13 12.62
CA ASN A 36 3.32 12.91 14.04
C ASN A 36 4.80 13.02 14.43
N ILE A 37 5.72 12.82 13.49
CA ILE A 37 7.16 12.88 13.77
C ILE A 37 7.69 14.26 13.37
N ASP A 38 8.02 15.08 14.37
CA ASP A 38 8.45 16.47 14.20
C ASP A 38 9.89 16.77 14.68
N ASP A 39 10.51 15.84 15.39
CA ASP A 39 11.91 15.93 15.82
C ASP A 39 12.88 15.58 14.67
N ALA A 40 13.84 16.46 14.41
CA ALA A 40 14.87 16.27 13.39
C ALA A 40 15.79 15.06 13.65
N GLY A 41 15.89 14.60 14.91
CA GLY A 41 16.63 13.39 15.29
C GLY A 41 15.83 12.09 15.17
N SER A 42 14.52 12.18 14.93
CA SER A 42 13.61 11.03 14.90
C SER A 42 13.11 10.73 13.49
N HIS A 43 12.88 9.45 13.20
CA HIS A 43 12.26 9.00 11.97
C HIS A 43 11.53 7.68 12.21
N GLY A 44 10.52 7.42 11.38
CA GLY A 44 9.74 6.19 11.42
C GLY A 44 8.53 6.28 10.51
N ALA A 45 7.58 5.38 10.71
CA ALA A 45 6.31 5.46 9.99
C ALA A 45 5.58 6.75 10.38
N ASP A 46 5.16 7.53 9.38
CA ASP A 46 4.48 8.81 9.60
C ASP A 46 3.40 9.05 8.53
N GLN A 47 2.41 9.88 8.83
CA GLN A 47 1.27 10.13 7.96
C GLN A 47 0.58 11.47 8.22
N VAL A 48 -0.09 12.00 7.19
CA VAL A 48 -0.98 13.16 7.28
C VAL A 48 -2.29 12.83 6.56
N THR A 49 -3.43 13.07 7.20
CA THR A 49 -4.76 12.91 6.60
C THR A 49 -5.46 14.26 6.49
N LYS A 50 -5.98 14.56 5.31
CA LYS A 50 -6.72 15.78 4.99
C LYS A 50 -7.83 15.48 4.00
N ASP A 51 -9.05 15.90 4.32
CA ASP A 51 -10.23 15.77 3.45
C ASP A 51 -10.46 14.35 2.89
N GLY A 52 -10.16 13.33 3.71
CA GLY A 52 -10.32 11.92 3.34
C GLY A 52 -9.21 11.34 2.44
N ILE A 53 -8.18 12.14 2.13
CA ILE A 53 -6.94 11.71 1.51
C ILE A 53 -5.87 11.57 2.59
N THR A 54 -5.06 10.52 2.52
CA THR A 54 -3.93 10.29 3.41
C THR A 54 -2.64 10.19 2.61
N ILE A 55 -1.60 10.90 3.03
CA ILE A 55 -0.22 10.66 2.62
C ILE A 55 0.51 9.94 3.76
N ALA A 56 1.33 8.95 3.46
CA ALA A 56 2.06 8.17 4.47
C ALA A 56 3.46 7.79 4.00
N THR A 57 4.36 7.54 4.95
CA THR A 57 5.66 6.92 4.72
C THR A 57 5.88 5.75 5.67
N THR A 58 6.56 4.70 5.23
CA THR A 58 6.95 3.57 6.12
C THR A 58 8.13 3.94 7.03
N ASP A 59 9.00 4.83 6.56
CA ASP A 59 10.08 5.42 7.35
C ASP A 59 10.42 6.82 6.81
N GLY A 60 10.48 7.80 7.72
CA GLY A 60 10.62 9.22 7.41
C GLY A 60 10.05 10.12 8.50
N LEU A 61 9.70 11.35 8.10
CA LEU A 61 9.13 12.36 8.99
C LEU A 61 8.38 13.41 8.17
N PHE A 62 7.13 13.66 8.55
CA PHE A 62 6.22 14.59 7.89
C PHE A 62 5.90 15.81 8.77
N GLY A 63 6.37 15.85 10.01
CA GLY A 63 6.28 17.00 10.91
C GLY A 63 7.57 17.80 11.06
N TYR A 64 8.63 17.48 10.29
CA TYR A 64 10.01 18.00 10.43
C TYR A 64 10.08 19.43 10.96
N THR A 65 10.85 19.65 12.03
CA THR A 65 11.17 20.99 12.55
C THR A 65 12.68 21.26 12.46
N TYR A 66 13.04 22.51 12.20
CA TYR A 66 14.42 22.99 12.23
C TYR A 66 14.50 24.28 13.04
N ASN A 67 15.33 24.32 14.07
CA ASN A 67 15.44 25.46 14.99
C ASN A 67 14.08 25.94 15.51
N ASN A 68 13.24 25.01 15.96
CA ASN A 68 11.87 25.27 16.44
C ASN A 68 10.92 25.90 15.40
N LYS A 69 11.27 25.87 14.11
CA LYS A 69 10.39 26.29 13.00
C LYS A 69 9.94 25.07 12.21
N PRO A 70 8.70 25.04 11.68
CA PRO A 70 8.28 23.99 10.76
C PRO A 70 9.22 23.96 9.56
N GLY A 71 9.79 22.79 9.30
CA GLY A 71 10.49 22.52 8.06
C GLY A 71 9.48 22.19 6.97
N GLY A 72 9.74 22.73 5.77
CA GLY A 72 8.78 22.73 4.66
C GLY A 72 8.73 21.43 3.85
N GLU A 73 9.05 20.28 4.43
CA GLU A 73 9.30 19.03 3.68
C GLU A 73 8.66 17.79 4.34
N TYR A 74 7.98 16.99 3.53
CA TYR A 74 7.65 15.59 3.80
C TYR A 74 8.82 14.71 3.36
N ARG A 75 9.42 13.98 4.29
CA ARG A 75 10.59 13.15 4.00
C ARG A 75 10.22 11.68 3.94
N THR A 76 10.58 11.03 2.85
CA THR A 76 10.49 9.57 2.68
C THR A 76 11.91 9.06 2.52
N TYR A 77 12.39 8.29 3.49
CA TYR A 77 13.79 7.92 3.58
C TYR A 77 14.18 6.89 2.51
N LYS A 78 15.48 6.69 2.30
CA LYS A 78 15.96 5.65 1.38
C LYS A 78 15.38 4.29 1.82
N THR A 79 15.10 3.41 0.86
CA THR A 79 14.49 2.09 1.06
C THR A 79 13.11 2.11 1.71
N SER A 80 12.46 3.28 1.76
CA SER A 80 11.13 3.46 2.35
C SER A 80 10.07 3.61 1.26
N THR A 81 8.81 3.51 1.65
CA THR A 81 7.67 3.65 0.76
C THR A 81 6.91 4.93 1.08
N PHE A 82 6.55 5.71 0.05
CA PHE A 82 5.59 6.81 0.12
C PHE A 82 4.24 6.33 -0.41
N THR A 83 3.15 6.55 0.32
CA THR A 83 1.82 6.08 -0.05
C THR A 83 0.82 7.23 -0.06
N VAL A 84 -0.05 7.26 -1.06
CA VAL A 84 -1.22 8.14 -1.12
C VAL A 84 -2.47 7.28 -1.20
N SER A 85 -3.42 7.48 -0.29
CA SER A 85 -4.68 6.76 -0.24
C SER A 85 -5.88 7.69 -0.09
N SER A 86 -7.05 7.22 -0.51
CA SER A 86 -8.30 7.97 -0.53
C SER A 86 -9.45 7.14 0.01
N THR A 87 -10.27 7.78 0.85
CA THR A 87 -11.55 7.25 1.36
C THR A 87 -12.76 7.91 0.70
N VAL A 88 -12.53 8.88 -0.19
CA VAL A 88 -13.54 9.78 -0.76
C VAL A 88 -13.77 9.57 -2.26
N GLY A 89 -13.03 8.64 -2.87
CA GLY A 89 -13.13 8.29 -4.29
C GLY A 89 -11.80 7.83 -4.88
N ASN A 90 -11.79 7.46 -6.16
CA ASN A 90 -10.56 7.02 -6.84
C ASN A 90 -9.64 8.19 -7.14
N ILE A 91 -8.37 8.08 -6.75
CA ILE A 91 -7.30 9.01 -7.10
C ILE A 91 -7.02 8.85 -8.59
N THR A 92 -7.01 9.98 -9.30
CA THR A 92 -6.76 10.03 -10.74
C THR A 92 -5.42 10.67 -11.10
N LYS A 93 -4.90 11.53 -10.21
CA LYS A 93 -3.62 12.19 -10.39
C LYS A 93 -2.98 12.53 -9.05
N ILE A 94 -1.68 12.36 -8.95
CA ILE A 94 -0.87 12.87 -7.83
C ILE A 94 0.25 13.71 -8.44
N THR A 95 0.42 14.93 -7.97
CA THR A 95 1.58 15.75 -8.29
C THR A 95 2.38 15.99 -7.02
N VAL A 96 3.66 15.64 -7.06
CA VAL A 96 4.61 15.93 -5.98
C VAL A 96 5.55 17.02 -6.45
N THR A 97 5.83 18.00 -5.59
CA THR A 97 6.90 18.99 -5.78
C THR A 97 7.95 18.73 -4.72
N CYS A 98 9.20 18.55 -5.14
CA CYS A 98 10.30 18.20 -4.26
C CYS A 98 11.26 19.38 -4.00
N SER A 99 12.15 19.24 -3.01
CA SER A 99 13.17 20.26 -2.70
C SER A 99 14.42 20.20 -3.59
N ALA A 100 14.56 19.16 -4.40
CA ALA A 100 15.59 19.04 -5.43
C ALA A 100 15.01 18.62 -6.79
N LYS A 101 15.82 18.74 -7.85
CA LYS A 101 15.40 18.48 -9.24
C LYS A 101 15.65 17.04 -9.67
N GLY A 102 14.83 16.51 -10.57
CA GLY A 102 15.11 15.24 -11.27
C GLY A 102 15.47 14.07 -10.35
N LYS A 103 16.53 13.33 -10.73
CA LYS A 103 16.96 12.08 -10.07
C LYS A 103 17.94 12.27 -8.90
N ILE A 104 18.40 13.50 -8.61
CA ILE A 104 19.35 13.71 -7.51
C ILE A 104 18.66 13.52 -6.16
N LYS A 105 19.46 13.35 -5.11
CA LYS A 105 18.98 13.19 -3.73
C LYS A 105 17.94 14.29 -3.41
N TYR A 106 16.81 13.88 -2.83
CA TYR A 106 15.65 14.72 -2.50
C TYR A 106 14.69 15.04 -3.66
N GLY A 107 15.04 14.72 -4.91
CA GLY A 107 14.23 15.04 -6.08
C GLY A 107 13.06 14.09 -6.36
N PRO A 108 12.16 14.44 -7.29
CA PRO A 108 10.99 13.63 -7.63
C PRO A 108 11.35 12.28 -8.27
N GLY A 109 12.51 12.17 -8.92
CA GLY A 109 13.02 10.92 -9.48
C GLY A 109 13.54 9.93 -8.43
N CYS A 110 13.51 10.30 -7.14
CA CYS A 110 13.75 9.36 -6.04
C CYS A 110 12.54 8.44 -5.79
N LEU A 111 11.33 8.84 -6.20
CA LEU A 111 10.12 8.03 -6.13
C LEU A 111 9.98 7.23 -7.42
N ILE A 112 9.87 5.90 -7.31
CA ILE A 112 9.77 4.99 -8.45
C ILE A 112 8.79 3.86 -8.16
N ASN A 113 8.53 3.02 -9.16
CA ASN A 113 7.77 1.77 -9.04
C ASN A 113 6.41 1.97 -8.36
N PRO A 114 5.52 2.82 -8.91
CA PRO A 114 4.19 2.96 -8.36
C PRO A 114 3.47 1.61 -8.39
N THR A 115 2.72 1.27 -7.34
CA THR A 115 2.00 -0.02 -7.24
C THR A 115 0.94 -0.22 -8.33
N SER A 116 0.47 0.87 -8.91
CA SER A 116 -0.46 0.92 -10.05
C SER A 116 -0.27 2.23 -10.81
N GLY A 117 -0.89 2.36 -11.99
CA GLY A 117 -0.78 3.57 -12.79
C GLY A 117 0.63 3.86 -13.30
N SER A 118 0.87 5.10 -13.72
CA SER A 118 2.12 5.54 -14.32
C SER A 118 2.66 6.78 -13.61
N TYR A 119 3.94 6.77 -13.26
CA TYR A 119 4.64 7.91 -12.68
C TYR A 119 5.73 8.42 -13.63
N THR A 120 5.70 9.72 -13.91
CA THR A 120 6.75 10.43 -14.64
C THR A 120 7.23 11.62 -13.81
N PHE A 121 8.42 12.12 -14.10
CA PHE A 121 8.94 13.31 -13.43
C PHE A 121 9.75 14.17 -14.40
N ASP A 122 9.84 15.46 -14.09
CA ASP A 122 10.70 16.38 -14.83
C ASP A 122 12.16 16.12 -14.46
N THR A 123 12.96 15.69 -15.44
CA THR A 123 14.39 15.38 -15.24
C THR A 123 15.20 16.61 -14.83
N ASN A 124 14.73 17.82 -15.13
CA ASN A 124 15.37 19.10 -14.80
C ASN A 124 14.51 19.98 -13.86
N GLY A 125 13.35 19.48 -13.47
CA GLY A 125 12.39 20.20 -12.63
C GLY A 125 12.17 19.52 -11.28
N TYR A 126 11.33 20.16 -10.47
CA TYR A 126 11.05 19.75 -9.10
C TYR A 126 9.86 18.79 -9.01
N THR A 127 9.16 18.55 -10.11
CA THR A 127 7.84 17.93 -10.09
C THR A 127 7.86 16.50 -10.59
N GLY A 128 7.08 15.66 -9.92
CA GLY A 128 6.70 14.32 -10.36
C GLY A 128 5.18 14.24 -10.48
N THR A 129 4.68 13.52 -11.47
CA THR A 129 3.26 13.32 -11.70
C THR A 129 2.96 11.84 -11.89
N TRP A 130 2.07 11.34 -11.04
CA TRP A 130 1.40 10.06 -11.23
C TRP A 130 0.03 10.27 -11.87
N THR A 131 -0.34 9.40 -12.79
CA THR A 131 -1.70 9.27 -13.33
C THR A 131 -2.16 7.82 -13.29
N GLY A 132 -3.44 7.61 -13.02
CA GLY A 132 -4.03 6.28 -12.94
C GLY A 132 -5.45 6.33 -12.43
N GLU A 133 -5.93 5.21 -11.92
CA GLU A 133 -7.21 5.14 -11.20
C GLU A 133 -7.07 4.13 -10.06
N ALA A 134 -6.95 4.62 -8.83
CA ALA A 134 -6.79 3.75 -7.66
C ALA A 134 -7.26 4.45 -6.38
N ASN A 135 -7.74 3.69 -5.40
CA ASN A 135 -8.00 4.22 -4.07
C ASN A 135 -6.72 4.33 -3.21
N SER A 136 -5.63 3.68 -3.62
CA SER A 136 -4.32 3.75 -2.96
C SER A 136 -3.21 3.48 -3.98
N VAL A 137 -2.13 4.23 -3.88
CA VAL A 137 -0.90 4.01 -4.65
C VAL A 137 0.33 4.26 -3.78
N SER A 138 1.31 3.38 -3.89
CA SER A 138 2.58 3.47 -3.18
C SER A 138 3.74 3.59 -4.15
N PHE A 139 4.76 4.36 -3.77
CA PHE A 139 6.00 4.62 -4.50
C PHE A 139 7.19 4.23 -3.64
N SER A 140 8.24 3.65 -4.23
CA SER A 140 9.47 3.30 -3.52
C SER A 140 10.51 4.42 -3.61
N ALA A 141 11.15 4.75 -2.48
CA ALA A 141 12.32 5.62 -2.40
C ALA A 141 13.62 4.81 -2.41
N THR A 142 13.85 4.01 -3.45
CA THR A 142 14.86 2.93 -3.44
C THR A 142 16.30 3.44 -3.36
N PHE A 143 16.65 4.44 -4.17
CA PHE A 143 18.04 4.87 -4.34
C PHE A 143 18.43 5.99 -3.38
N ASN A 144 17.53 6.92 -3.12
CA ASN A 144 17.73 8.10 -2.30
C ASN A 144 16.43 8.51 -1.60
N GLN A 145 16.56 9.27 -0.52
CA GLN A 145 15.44 9.93 0.14
C GLN A 145 14.76 10.92 -0.81
N ALA A 146 13.42 10.93 -0.82
CA ALA A 146 12.61 11.98 -1.43
C ALA A 146 12.21 13.02 -0.38
N ARG A 147 12.18 14.30 -0.75
CA ARG A 147 11.69 15.38 0.11
C ARG A 147 10.68 16.22 -0.64
N MET A 148 9.40 16.07 -0.31
CA MET A 148 8.30 16.73 -1.00
C MET A 148 7.88 17.97 -0.21
N THR A 149 7.83 19.12 -0.86
CA THR A 149 7.38 20.38 -0.26
C THR A 149 5.89 20.62 -0.46
N LYS A 150 5.32 20.05 -1.53
CA LYS A 150 3.90 20.11 -1.86
C LYS A 150 3.45 18.81 -2.50
N ILE A 151 2.26 18.34 -2.14
CA ILE A 151 1.61 17.18 -2.76
C ILE A 151 0.17 17.58 -3.10
N GLU A 152 -0.22 17.37 -4.34
CA GLU A 152 -1.57 17.62 -4.86
C GLU A 152 -2.19 16.30 -5.30
N VAL A 153 -3.31 15.93 -4.71
CA VAL A 153 -3.99 14.66 -4.96
C VAL A 153 -5.35 14.96 -5.57
N THR A 154 -5.50 14.67 -6.86
CA THR A 154 -6.77 14.77 -7.58
C THR A 154 -7.50 13.44 -7.52
N TYR A 155 -8.78 13.46 -7.17
CA TYR A 155 -9.63 12.28 -7.10
C TYR A 155 -11.00 12.56 -7.71
N THR A 156 -11.68 11.50 -8.11
CA THR A 156 -13.07 11.54 -8.56
C THR A 156 -13.97 11.16 -7.39
N PRO A 157 -14.80 12.07 -6.84
CA PRO A 157 -15.69 11.78 -5.72
C PRO A 157 -16.69 10.68 -6.06
N GLY A 158 -16.87 9.72 -5.16
CA GLY A 158 -17.82 8.62 -5.35
C GLY A 158 -17.92 7.74 -4.11
N ALA A 159 -19.04 7.02 -3.97
CA ALA A 159 -19.13 5.95 -2.99
C ALA A 159 -18.01 4.95 -3.30
N VAL A 160 -17.16 4.65 -2.33
CA VAL A 160 -16.23 3.53 -2.46
C VAL A 160 -17.08 2.25 -2.54
N THR A 161 -17.38 1.77 -3.75
CA THR A 161 -17.57 0.34 -3.91
C THR A 161 -16.22 -0.27 -3.55
N PRO A 162 -16.12 -1.14 -2.55
CA PRO A 162 -14.92 -1.94 -2.38
C PRO A 162 -14.79 -2.73 -3.67
N GLY A 163 -13.97 -2.24 -4.62
CA GLY A 163 -13.46 -3.06 -5.69
C GLY A 163 -12.72 -4.23 -5.05
N PRO A 164 -12.57 -5.37 -5.76
CA PRO A 164 -11.88 -6.55 -5.22
C PRO A 164 -10.58 -6.09 -4.57
N VAL A 165 -10.52 -6.23 -3.24
CA VAL A 165 -9.36 -5.82 -2.46
C VAL A 165 -8.25 -6.73 -2.93
N VAL A 166 -7.29 -6.19 -3.70
CA VAL A 166 -6.00 -6.85 -3.86
C VAL A 166 -5.29 -6.60 -2.53
N PRO A 167 -5.12 -7.62 -1.68
CA PRO A 167 -4.49 -7.46 -0.38
C PRO A 167 -3.06 -6.94 -0.57
N VAL A 168 -2.74 -5.79 0.03
CA VAL A 168 -1.37 -5.25 0.05
C VAL A 168 -0.53 -6.07 1.01
N THR A 169 0.13 -7.09 0.48
CA THR A 169 1.18 -7.88 1.14
C THR A 169 2.25 -6.92 1.68
N PRO A 170 2.81 -7.13 2.89
CA PRO A 170 3.95 -6.35 3.39
C PRO A 170 5.06 -6.42 2.32
N PRO A 171 5.84 -5.35 2.11
CA PRO A 171 6.83 -5.36 1.05
C PRO A 171 7.96 -6.29 1.44
N ALA A 172 8.11 -7.40 0.70
CA ALA A 172 9.43 -7.95 0.49
C ALA A 172 10.28 -6.87 -0.21
N PRO A 173 11.61 -6.81 0.02
CA PRO A 173 12.49 -5.88 -0.69
C PRO A 173 12.16 -5.85 -2.18
N ALA A 174 12.14 -4.66 -2.79
CA ALA A 174 11.55 -4.41 -4.11
C ALA A 174 12.10 -5.26 -5.28
N ASP A 175 13.18 -6.01 -5.08
CA ASP A 175 13.81 -6.93 -6.05
C ASP A 175 13.74 -8.41 -5.61
N THR A 176 12.88 -8.74 -4.64
CA THR A 176 12.75 -10.11 -4.15
C THR A 176 12.09 -10.96 -5.21
N LEU A 177 12.82 -11.96 -5.69
CA LEU A 177 12.35 -12.97 -6.63
C LEU A 177 11.07 -13.62 -6.07
N LYS A 178 9.97 -13.53 -6.82
CA LYS A 178 8.68 -14.15 -6.49
C LYS A 178 8.55 -15.44 -7.28
N LEU A 179 8.23 -16.53 -6.58
CA LEU A 179 8.14 -17.88 -7.13
C LEU A 179 6.83 -18.53 -6.67
N THR A 180 6.31 -19.42 -7.50
CA THR A 180 5.38 -20.48 -7.07
C THR A 180 6.15 -21.58 -6.34
N VAL A 181 5.45 -22.47 -5.63
CA VAL A 181 6.07 -23.63 -4.97
C VAL A 181 6.86 -24.47 -5.98
N THR A 182 6.26 -24.78 -7.13
CA THR A 182 6.88 -25.57 -8.20
C THR A 182 8.15 -24.92 -8.73
N GLU A 183 8.11 -23.61 -9.04
CA GLU A 183 9.29 -22.88 -9.51
C GLU A 183 10.41 -22.86 -8.46
N ALA A 184 10.06 -22.67 -7.18
CA ALA A 184 11.03 -22.68 -6.09
C ALA A 184 11.75 -24.02 -5.97
N MET A 185 11.01 -25.13 -6.00
CA MET A 185 11.60 -26.47 -5.94
C MET A 185 12.43 -26.80 -7.18
N GLN A 186 11.96 -26.45 -8.39
CA GLN A 186 12.73 -26.65 -9.63
C GLN A 186 14.03 -25.83 -9.61
N LYS A 187 13.97 -24.57 -9.15
CA LYS A 187 15.14 -23.68 -9.09
C LYS A 187 16.26 -24.29 -8.25
N VAL A 188 15.92 -24.81 -7.07
CA VAL A 188 16.89 -25.44 -6.16
C VAL A 188 17.30 -26.82 -6.65
N SER A 189 16.39 -27.61 -7.23
CA SER A 189 16.74 -28.94 -7.76
C SER A 189 17.74 -28.87 -8.92
N ASN A 190 17.64 -27.83 -9.75
CA ASN A 190 18.57 -27.58 -10.85
C ASN A 190 19.92 -27.00 -10.39
N ASP A 191 19.95 -26.37 -9.21
CA ASP A 191 21.14 -25.78 -8.62
C ASP A 191 21.07 -25.88 -7.09
N HIS A 192 21.62 -26.97 -6.52
CA HIS A 192 21.66 -27.16 -5.06
C HIS A 192 22.51 -26.10 -4.34
N ALA A 193 23.31 -25.29 -5.04
CA ALA A 193 24.02 -24.16 -4.45
C ALA A 193 23.14 -22.89 -4.38
N PHE A 194 21.97 -22.88 -5.01
CA PHE A 194 21.04 -21.76 -4.96
C PHE A 194 20.67 -21.42 -3.52
N LYS A 195 20.90 -20.16 -3.16
CA LYS A 195 20.60 -19.64 -1.83
C LYS A 195 20.29 -18.15 -1.91
N GLN A 196 19.02 -17.80 -1.76
CA GLN A 196 18.57 -16.42 -1.85
C GLN A 196 17.28 -16.20 -1.05
N ASN A 197 17.09 -14.98 -0.54
CA ASN A 197 15.78 -14.56 -0.06
C ASN A 197 14.80 -14.39 -1.23
N VAL A 198 13.68 -15.10 -1.17
CA VAL A 198 12.63 -15.10 -2.19
C VAL A 198 11.27 -14.98 -1.52
N CYS A 199 10.25 -14.65 -2.32
CA CYS A 199 8.86 -14.82 -1.95
C CYS A 199 8.30 -16.09 -2.58
N VAL A 200 7.72 -16.98 -1.79
CA VAL A 200 7.02 -18.16 -2.32
C VAL A 200 5.55 -18.10 -1.95
N THR A 201 4.67 -18.30 -2.93
CA THR A 201 3.22 -18.38 -2.69
C THR A 201 2.75 -19.81 -2.83
N GLY A 202 1.96 -20.30 -1.86
CA GLY A 202 1.40 -21.65 -1.86
C GLY A 202 0.22 -21.78 -0.87
N ILE A 203 -0.29 -22.99 -0.76
CA ILE A 203 -1.34 -23.38 0.19
C ILE A 203 -0.71 -24.29 1.23
N VAL A 204 -0.95 -24.05 2.51
CA VAL A 204 -0.44 -24.90 3.61
C VAL A 204 -1.02 -26.30 3.45
N SER A 205 -0.15 -27.27 3.15
CA SER A 205 -0.51 -28.68 2.95
C SER A 205 -0.45 -29.47 4.24
N LYS A 206 0.50 -29.14 5.12
CA LYS A 206 0.74 -29.86 6.38
C LYS A 206 1.41 -28.94 7.40
N ILE A 207 1.09 -29.12 8.67
CA ILE A 207 1.74 -28.42 9.79
C ILE A 207 2.43 -29.46 10.68
N ASP A 208 3.75 -29.33 10.85
CA ASP A 208 4.51 -30.19 11.78
C ASP A 208 4.45 -29.64 13.21
N GLU A 209 4.69 -28.33 13.36
CA GLU A 209 4.71 -27.68 14.67
C GLU A 209 4.34 -26.20 14.55
N VAL A 210 3.52 -25.71 15.49
CA VAL A 210 3.47 -24.28 15.85
C VAL A 210 3.93 -24.15 17.29
N SER A 211 5.10 -23.57 17.49
CA SER A 211 5.71 -23.43 18.80
C SER A 211 5.38 -22.09 19.42
N GLU A 212 4.43 -22.05 20.36
CA GLU A 212 4.09 -20.83 21.11
C GLU A 212 5.27 -20.37 22.00
N LYS A 213 6.06 -21.33 22.51
CA LYS A 213 7.25 -21.07 23.33
C LYS A 213 8.33 -20.32 22.55
N TYR A 214 8.65 -20.79 21.34
CA TYR A 214 9.70 -20.19 20.51
C TYR A 214 9.16 -19.15 19.51
N GLY A 215 7.84 -19.05 19.38
CA GLY A 215 7.13 -18.11 18.52
C GLY A 215 7.36 -18.34 17.03
N ASN A 216 7.55 -19.60 16.60
CA ASN A 216 7.80 -19.98 15.21
C ASN A 216 7.01 -21.25 14.85
N ALA A 217 6.88 -21.53 13.55
CA ALA A 217 6.19 -22.72 13.03
C ALA A 217 7.05 -23.43 11.97
N SER A 218 6.95 -24.76 11.93
CA SER A 218 7.45 -25.58 10.83
C SER A 218 6.28 -26.26 10.13
N TYR A 219 6.16 -26.07 8.83
CA TYR A 219 5.02 -26.49 8.03
C TYR A 219 5.43 -26.66 6.56
N TYR A 220 4.50 -27.13 5.74
CA TYR A 220 4.70 -27.36 4.32
C TYR A 220 3.65 -26.60 3.51
N ILE A 221 4.05 -26.14 2.32
CA ILE A 221 3.17 -25.49 1.35
C ILE A 221 3.27 -26.21 0.00
N SER A 222 2.16 -26.33 -0.71
CA SER A 222 2.10 -26.87 -2.08
C SER A 222 1.28 -25.95 -2.99
N ALA A 223 1.25 -26.26 -4.28
CA ALA A 223 0.48 -25.46 -5.25
C ALA A 223 -1.04 -25.64 -5.06
N ASP A 224 -1.48 -26.83 -4.65
CA ASP A 224 -2.88 -27.24 -4.57
C ASP A 224 -3.36 -27.51 -3.14
N GLY A 225 -2.47 -27.45 -2.15
CA GLY A 225 -2.76 -27.72 -0.75
C GLY A 225 -2.71 -29.20 -0.37
N THR A 226 -2.28 -30.08 -1.27
CA THR A 226 -2.02 -31.49 -0.99
C THR A 226 -0.60 -31.71 -0.49
N GLU A 227 -0.32 -32.88 0.10
CA GLU A 227 1.04 -33.21 0.59
C GLU A 227 2.02 -33.62 -0.54
N ASP A 228 1.54 -33.69 -1.78
CA ASP A 228 2.38 -33.94 -2.96
C ASP A 228 3.14 -32.66 -3.35
N ASP A 229 4.39 -32.82 -3.78
CA ASP A 229 5.21 -31.73 -4.32
C ASP A 229 5.25 -30.48 -3.41
N GLN A 230 5.41 -30.71 -2.10
CA GLN A 230 5.38 -29.68 -1.08
C GLN A 230 6.76 -29.14 -0.70
N LEU A 231 6.83 -27.82 -0.50
CA LEU A 231 8.00 -27.09 -0.04
C LEU A 231 7.94 -26.88 1.47
N GLN A 232 9.03 -27.23 2.16
CA GLN A 232 9.13 -27.01 3.61
C GLN A 232 9.35 -25.52 3.94
N VAL A 233 8.64 -25.03 4.95
CA VAL A 233 8.92 -23.77 5.64
C VAL A 233 9.43 -24.11 7.03
N TYR A 234 10.73 -23.89 7.27
CA TYR A 234 11.39 -24.29 8.50
C TYR A 234 11.51 -23.13 9.50
N ARG A 235 10.87 -23.28 10.67
CA ARG A 235 10.89 -22.30 11.77
C ARG A 235 10.53 -20.88 11.32
N GLY A 236 9.53 -20.76 10.45
CA GLY A 236 9.01 -19.48 9.99
C GLY A 236 8.28 -18.71 11.09
N ARG A 237 8.31 -17.38 11.00
CA ARG A 237 7.58 -16.46 11.90
C ARG A 237 6.21 -16.10 11.33
N PHE A 238 5.34 -15.58 12.19
CA PHE A 238 3.97 -15.21 11.80
C PHE A 238 3.97 -13.92 10.96
N LEU A 239 2.77 -13.47 10.62
CA LEU A 239 2.49 -12.34 9.76
C LEU A 239 3.30 -11.08 10.14
N GLY A 240 4.07 -10.54 9.20
CA GLY A 240 4.88 -9.34 9.42
C GLY A 240 6.03 -9.54 10.42
N ASN A 241 6.59 -10.75 10.44
CA ASN A 241 7.75 -11.12 11.25
C ASN A 241 7.48 -11.17 12.77
N THR A 242 6.21 -11.21 13.18
CA THR A 242 5.82 -11.36 14.58
C THR A 242 5.95 -12.81 15.05
N LYS A 243 5.87 -13.04 16.37
CA LYS A 243 5.81 -14.40 16.91
C LYS A 243 4.47 -15.05 16.57
N PHE A 244 4.48 -16.36 16.36
CA PHE A 244 3.30 -17.17 16.62
C PHE A 244 2.98 -17.12 18.11
N THR A 245 1.73 -16.85 18.45
CA THR A 245 1.23 -16.76 19.82
C THR A 245 0.19 -17.83 20.14
N LYS A 246 -0.39 -18.45 19.11
CA LYS A 246 -1.34 -19.56 19.21
C LYS A 246 -1.18 -20.52 18.04
N ALA A 247 -1.40 -21.80 18.29
CA ALA A 247 -1.37 -22.84 17.26
C ALA A 247 -2.40 -22.63 16.13
N ASP A 248 -3.55 -22.02 16.43
CA ASP A 248 -4.66 -21.85 15.48
C ASP A 248 -4.50 -20.66 14.51
N GLN A 249 -3.40 -19.92 14.61
CA GLN A 249 -3.07 -18.82 13.70
C GLN A 249 -2.63 -19.30 12.30
N LEU A 250 -2.35 -20.59 12.15
CA LEU A 250 -2.02 -21.25 10.89
C LEU A 250 -2.78 -22.57 10.80
N LYS A 251 -3.37 -22.85 9.64
CA LYS A 251 -4.17 -24.04 9.39
C LYS A 251 -3.84 -24.62 8.02
N VAL A 252 -4.01 -25.93 7.88
CA VAL A 252 -4.00 -26.60 6.57
C VAL A 252 -5.11 -25.98 5.70
N GLY A 253 -4.79 -25.69 4.44
CA GLY A 253 -5.64 -24.97 3.51
C GLY A 253 -5.44 -23.45 3.48
N ASP A 254 -4.66 -22.88 4.40
CA ASP A 254 -4.37 -21.44 4.37
C ASP A 254 -3.51 -21.10 3.16
N LYS A 255 -3.93 -20.11 2.38
CA LYS A 255 -3.13 -19.55 1.29
C LYS A 255 -2.12 -18.57 1.87
N VAL A 256 -0.83 -18.81 1.67
CA VAL A 256 0.24 -18.00 2.25
C VAL A 256 1.22 -17.49 1.19
N THR A 257 1.71 -16.28 1.41
CA THR A 257 2.92 -15.75 0.78
C THR A 257 4.00 -15.68 1.84
N ILE A 258 5.07 -16.42 1.68
CA ILE A 258 6.21 -16.46 2.60
C ILE A 258 7.39 -15.68 2.04
N TYR A 259 8.12 -14.96 2.88
CA TYR A 259 9.41 -14.36 2.53
C TYR A 259 10.49 -15.01 3.38
N GLY A 260 11.55 -15.51 2.76
CA GLY A 260 12.68 -16.13 3.46
C GLY A 260 13.75 -16.70 2.53
N GLU A 261 14.79 -17.29 3.12
CA GLU A 261 15.95 -17.84 2.43
C GLU A 261 15.61 -19.24 1.87
N LEU A 262 15.39 -19.33 0.55
CA LEU A 262 15.19 -20.57 -0.18
C LEU A 262 16.54 -21.25 -0.42
N MET A 263 16.66 -22.50 0.00
CA MET A 263 17.92 -23.26 -0.08
C MET A 263 17.69 -24.78 -0.06
N PHE A 264 18.70 -25.52 -0.53
CA PHE A 264 18.82 -26.96 -0.29
C PHE A 264 19.49 -27.22 1.07
N TYR A 265 18.88 -28.05 1.92
CA TYR A 265 19.43 -28.47 3.19
C TYR A 265 19.96 -29.91 3.12
N SER A 266 21.26 -30.02 2.84
CA SER A 266 21.94 -31.29 2.54
C SER A 266 21.84 -32.34 3.63
N GLN A 267 21.85 -31.95 4.92
CA GLN A 267 21.83 -32.91 6.04
C GLN A 267 20.54 -33.73 6.10
N LYS A 268 19.42 -33.18 5.63
CA LYS A 268 18.13 -33.88 5.57
C LYS A 268 17.69 -34.19 4.14
N ASN A 269 18.48 -33.79 3.15
CA ASN A 269 18.14 -33.93 1.72
C ASN A 269 16.76 -33.32 1.38
N VAL A 270 16.51 -32.09 1.87
CA VAL A 270 15.23 -31.38 1.65
C VAL A 270 15.44 -29.98 1.09
N ILE A 271 14.51 -29.53 0.25
CA ILE A 271 14.41 -28.12 -0.16
C ILE A 271 13.53 -27.40 0.85
N GLN A 272 14.00 -26.26 1.36
CA GLN A 272 13.26 -25.52 2.38
C GLN A 272 13.41 -24.01 2.20
N VAL A 273 12.45 -23.27 2.78
CA VAL A 273 12.61 -21.85 3.07
C VAL A 273 12.86 -21.68 4.57
N SER A 274 13.98 -21.06 4.91
CA SER A 274 14.40 -20.78 6.30
C SER A 274 14.47 -19.28 6.57
N LYS A 275 14.70 -18.88 7.84
CA LYS A 275 14.75 -17.47 8.26
C LYS A 275 13.55 -16.66 7.74
N SER A 276 12.39 -17.29 7.73
CA SER A 276 11.23 -16.83 7.00
C SER A 276 10.19 -16.18 7.90
N HIS A 277 9.28 -15.43 7.29
CA HIS A 277 8.03 -15.02 7.90
C HIS A 277 6.89 -15.00 6.88
N ILE A 278 5.66 -15.12 7.38
CA ILE A 278 4.47 -14.95 6.57
C ILE A 278 4.34 -13.46 6.22
N MET A 279 4.23 -13.18 4.93
CA MET A 279 3.92 -11.86 4.40
C MET A 279 2.40 -11.70 4.31
N GLU A 280 1.71 -12.73 3.83
CA GLU A 280 0.26 -12.72 3.69
C GLU A 280 -0.30 -14.09 4.01
N ILE A 281 -1.47 -14.11 4.65
CA ILE A 281 -2.23 -15.34 4.93
C ILE A 281 -3.71 -15.09 4.64
N ASN A 282 -4.31 -15.83 3.71
CA ASN A 282 -5.70 -15.69 3.29
C ASN A 282 -6.11 -14.24 2.95
N GLY A 283 -5.24 -13.51 2.26
CA GLY A 283 -5.43 -12.08 1.97
C GLY A 283 -5.28 -11.16 3.19
N GLN A 284 -4.93 -11.67 4.36
CA GLN A 284 -4.58 -10.87 5.53
C GLN A 284 -3.12 -10.49 5.48
N THR A 285 -2.86 -9.19 5.66
CA THR A 285 -1.53 -8.60 5.67
C THR A 285 -1.38 -7.75 6.93
N THR A 286 -0.15 -7.37 7.30
CA THR A 286 0.08 -6.45 8.44
C THR A 286 -0.23 -4.98 8.13
N GLY A 287 -0.87 -4.70 7.00
CA GLY A 287 -1.37 -3.35 6.69
C GLY A 287 -2.43 -2.90 7.71
N ILE A 288 -2.61 -1.58 7.82
CA ILE A 288 -3.63 -0.98 8.69
C ILE A 288 -5.01 -1.46 8.22
N LYS A 289 -5.65 -2.32 9.03
CA LYS A 289 -6.92 -2.96 8.65
C LYS A 289 -8.12 -2.03 8.79
N ASN A 290 -8.09 -1.06 9.70
CA ASN A 290 -9.16 -0.08 9.93
C ASN A 290 -8.66 1.14 10.72
N VAL A 291 -9.22 2.32 10.45
CA VAL A 291 -9.16 3.50 11.32
C VAL A 291 -10.46 3.54 12.12
N GLU A 292 -10.39 3.27 13.43
CA GLU A 292 -11.57 3.38 14.30
C GLU A 292 -11.87 4.85 14.62
N ASN A 293 -12.95 5.38 14.03
CA ASN A 293 -13.50 6.67 14.43
C ASN A 293 -14.37 6.49 15.67
N ASN A 294 -13.80 6.69 16.86
CA ASN A 294 -14.56 6.76 18.11
C ASN A 294 -15.43 8.02 18.12
N MET A 295 -16.65 7.92 17.58
CA MET A 295 -17.62 9.02 17.51
C MET A 295 -18.06 9.42 18.93
N LYS A 296 -17.66 10.62 19.38
CA LYS A 296 -18.15 11.17 20.64
C LYS A 296 -19.59 11.65 20.46
N SER A 297 -20.49 11.25 21.37
CA SER A 297 -21.91 11.68 21.36
C SER A 297 -22.07 13.22 21.41
N ASN A 298 -21.14 13.88 22.11
CA ASN A 298 -21.09 15.34 22.33
C ASN A 298 -20.04 16.06 21.48
N ALA A 299 -19.69 15.54 20.31
CA ALA A 299 -18.74 16.23 19.43
C ALA A 299 -19.21 17.64 19.07
N ALA A 300 -18.26 18.58 19.10
CA ALA A 300 -18.47 19.96 18.66
C ALA A 300 -18.97 19.97 17.20
N THR A 301 -19.83 20.93 16.91
CA THR A 301 -20.41 21.13 15.58
C THR A 301 -19.72 22.33 14.94
N TYR A 302 -19.36 22.23 13.66
CA TYR A 302 -18.66 23.27 12.92
C TYR A 302 -19.43 23.63 11.66
N ASN A 303 -19.42 24.90 11.25
CA ASN A 303 -19.90 25.27 9.92
C ASN A 303 -18.87 24.89 8.84
N MET A 304 -19.23 25.12 7.57
CA MET A 304 -18.35 24.84 6.43
C MET A 304 -17.07 25.70 6.37
N ALA A 305 -17.03 26.80 7.14
CA ALA A 305 -15.83 27.63 7.31
C ALA A 305 -14.94 27.16 8.49
N GLY A 306 -15.27 26.03 9.12
CA GLY A 306 -14.52 25.48 10.25
C GLY A 306 -14.74 26.21 11.57
N GLN A 307 -15.72 27.12 11.65
CA GLN A 307 -16.05 27.81 12.89
C GLN A 307 -16.96 26.93 13.74
N ARG A 308 -16.67 26.83 15.04
CA ARG A 308 -17.54 26.10 15.97
C ARG A 308 -18.88 26.83 16.07
N VAL A 309 -19.97 26.10 15.89
CA VAL A 309 -21.33 26.63 15.92
C VAL A 309 -22.17 25.96 17.00
N GLY A 310 -23.12 26.72 17.54
CA GLY A 310 -24.11 26.22 18.50
C GLY A 310 -25.27 25.50 17.82
N LYS A 311 -26.13 24.86 18.62
CA LYS A 311 -27.32 24.11 18.15
C LYS A 311 -28.28 24.93 17.27
N ASN A 312 -28.30 26.25 17.44
CA ASN A 312 -29.23 27.15 16.73
C ASN A 312 -28.75 27.53 15.32
N TYR A 313 -27.54 27.14 14.92
CA TYR A 313 -27.02 27.45 13.59
C TYR A 313 -27.77 26.67 12.51
N LYS A 314 -28.40 27.39 11.58
CA LYS A 314 -29.12 26.81 10.46
C LYS A 314 -28.17 26.67 9.28
N GLY A 315 -27.98 25.46 8.76
CA GLY A 315 -27.01 25.23 7.70
C GLY A 315 -26.40 23.84 7.68
N VAL A 316 -25.60 23.58 6.65
CA VAL A 316 -24.75 22.39 6.62
C VAL A 316 -23.66 22.56 7.67
N VAL A 317 -23.53 21.56 8.53
CA VAL A 317 -22.55 21.51 9.62
C VAL A 317 -21.77 20.21 9.60
N ILE A 318 -20.59 20.21 10.21
CA ILE A 318 -19.74 19.03 10.39
C ILE A 318 -19.76 18.63 11.86
N LYS A 319 -20.09 17.37 12.16
CA LYS A 319 -20.03 16.76 13.49
C LYS A 319 -19.43 15.35 13.36
N ASN A 320 -18.45 14.95 14.20
CA ASN A 320 -17.78 13.65 14.05
C ASN A 320 -17.26 13.36 12.62
N GLY A 321 -16.72 14.37 11.94
CA GLY A 321 -16.20 14.23 10.57
C GLY A 321 -17.27 13.99 9.49
N LYS A 322 -18.57 14.02 9.82
CA LYS A 322 -19.68 13.87 8.87
C LYS A 322 -20.46 15.17 8.72
N LYS A 323 -20.96 15.44 7.51
CA LYS A 323 -21.82 16.58 7.22
C LYS A 323 -23.27 16.25 7.61
N TYR A 324 -23.94 17.20 8.25
CA TYR A 324 -25.36 17.13 8.62
C TYR A 324 -26.04 18.43 8.22
N MET A 325 -27.33 18.34 7.90
CA MET A 325 -28.17 19.52 7.75
C MET A 325 -28.76 19.87 9.11
N ASN A 326 -28.30 20.97 9.73
CA ASN A 326 -28.90 21.45 10.97
C ASN A 326 -30.09 22.37 10.62
N ARG A 327 -31.29 21.88 10.91
CA ARG A 327 -32.56 22.51 10.54
C ARG A 327 -33.08 23.46 11.59
#